data_AF-A0A966PJG3-F1
#
_entry.id   AF-A0A966PJG3-F1
#
_cell.length_a   1.000
_cell.length_b   1.000
_cell.length_c   1.000
_cell.angle_alpha   90.00
_cell.angle_beta   90.00
_cell.angle_gamma   90.00
#
_symmetry.space_group_name_H-M   'P 1'
#
loop_
_entity.id
_entity.type
_entity.pdbx_description
1 polymer ?
#
loop_
_entity_poly.entity_id
_entity_poly.type
_entity_poly.pdbx_seq_one_letter_code
_entity_poly.pdbx_strand_id
1 'polypeptide(L)'
;MRRTTDNKVTRGKVASAVLLKDVRVELRSRVVTNQVLPFAGLVMVMFAFALDNDDVLQRVAGGLVWLATLFSLFFIVQRSFAIDTQDGALDSLRVAGIDLSAVFFGKAIALAIKLIALDVVLVCGA
;
A
#
# COMPACT_ATOMS: atom_id res chain seq x y z
N MET A 1 37.62 9.38 16.28
CA MET A 1 37.07 8.03 16.04
C MET A 1 35.79 7.85 16.88
N ARG A 2 34.65 8.45 16.47
CA ARG A 2 33.39 8.43 17.25
C ARG A 2 32.22 8.75 16.31
N ARG A 3 31.59 7.75 15.68
CA ARG A 3 30.39 7.94 14.82
C ARG A 3 29.77 6.60 14.35
N THR A 4 29.38 5.71 15.26
CA THR A 4 28.66 4.47 14.86
C THR A 4 27.40 4.17 15.69
N THR A 5 27.24 4.74 16.89
CA THR A 5 26.07 4.50 17.75
C THR A 5 24.91 5.48 17.58
N ASP A 6 25.13 6.65 16.96
CA ASP A 6 24.09 7.66 16.70
C ASP A 6 23.19 7.32 15.49
N ASN A 7 23.66 6.43 14.61
CA ASN A 7 22.97 6.13 13.35
C ASN A 7 21.69 5.27 13.53
N LYS A 8 21.61 4.45 14.60
CA LYS A 8 20.46 3.54 14.79
C LYS A 8 19.19 4.27 15.26
N VAL A 9 19.34 5.25 16.15
CA VAL A 9 18.22 6.00 16.71
C VAL A 9 17.56 6.90 15.65
N THR A 10 18.36 7.46 14.76
CA THR A 10 17.90 8.30 13.64
C THR A 10 17.16 7.48 12.58
N ARG A 11 17.67 6.29 12.21
CA ARG A 11 17.00 5.38 11.26
C ARG A 11 15.60 4.95 11.72
N GLY A 12 15.46 4.57 13.00
CA GLY A 12 14.17 4.16 13.56
C GLY A 12 13.15 5.30 13.57
N LYS A 13 13.58 6.51 13.96
CA LYS A 13 12.73 7.71 13.92
C LYS A 13 12.28 8.06 12.50
N VAL A 14 13.19 8.01 11.52
CA VAL A 14 12.85 8.26 10.11
C VAL A 14 11.83 7.24 9.59
N ALA A 15 12.03 5.95 9.84
CA ALA A 15 11.08 4.91 9.44
C ALA A 15 9.69 5.13 10.05
N SER A 16 9.63 5.44 11.35
CA SER A 16 8.36 5.74 12.02
C SER A 16 7.68 7.02 11.50
N ALA A 17 8.46 8.05 11.16
CA ALA A 17 7.95 9.31 10.63
C ALA A 17 7.36 9.14 9.23
N VAL A 18 8.03 8.36 8.36
CA VAL A 18 7.52 7.99 7.04
C VAL A 18 6.22 7.20 7.17
N LEU A 19 6.16 6.24 8.10
CA LEU A 19 4.96 5.44 8.34
C LEU A 19 3.78 6.32 8.81
N LEU A 20 4.00 7.18 9.81
CA LEU A 20 2.99 8.13 10.31
C LEU A 20 2.53 9.12 9.23
N LYS A 21 3.45 9.61 8.40
CA LYS A 21 3.13 10.45 7.23
C LYS A 21 2.22 9.69 6.28
N ASP A 22 2.61 8.49 5.86
CA ASP A 22 1.89 7.72 4.84
C ASP A 22 0.50 7.27 5.30
N VAL A 23 0.34 6.94 6.58
CA VAL A 23 -0.96 6.62 7.18
C VAL A 23 -1.85 7.86 7.24
N ARG A 24 -1.31 9.02 7.64
CA ARG A 24 -2.05 10.28 7.69
C ARG A 24 -2.46 10.77 6.29
N VAL A 25 -1.58 10.65 5.31
CA VAL A 25 -1.86 10.98 3.91
C VAL A 25 -2.97 10.08 3.36
N GLU A 26 -2.93 8.78 3.69
CA GLU A 26 -3.97 7.84 3.28
C GLU A 26 -5.35 8.24 3.83
N LEU A 27 -5.43 8.48 5.15
CA LEU A 27 -6.67 8.87 5.83
C LEU A 27 -7.25 10.18 5.30
N ARG A 28 -6.39 11.16 4.97
CA ARG A 28 -6.85 12.46 4.45
C ARG A 28 -7.27 12.39 2.99
N SER A 29 -6.54 11.60 2.20
CA SER A 29 -6.75 11.55 0.75
C SER A 29 -7.88 10.60 0.36
N ARG A 30 -8.24 9.61 1.21
CA ARG A 30 -9.26 8.58 0.93
C ARG A 30 -9.09 7.87 -0.41
N VAL A 31 -7.91 7.90 -1.03
CA VAL A 31 -7.75 7.43 -2.41
C VAL A 31 -7.77 5.91 -2.51
N VAL A 32 -7.29 5.17 -1.51
CA VAL A 32 -7.53 3.70 -1.49
C VAL A 32 -9.04 3.42 -1.54
N THR A 33 -9.84 4.17 -0.81
CA THR A 33 -11.31 4.05 -0.84
C THR A 33 -11.92 4.54 -2.16
N ASN A 34 -11.37 5.60 -2.77
CA ASN A 34 -12.01 6.29 -3.90
C ASN A 34 -11.53 5.85 -5.29
N GLN A 35 -10.36 5.21 -5.40
CA GLN A 35 -9.79 4.73 -6.68
C GLN A 35 -9.61 3.22 -6.70
N VAL A 36 -9.09 2.64 -5.61
CA VAL A 36 -8.74 1.20 -5.59
C VAL A 36 -9.98 0.35 -5.33
N LEU A 37 -10.83 0.77 -4.38
CA LEU A 37 -12.09 0.09 -4.05
C LEU A 37 -13.05 -0.07 -5.25
N PRO A 38 -13.37 1.00 -6.03
CA PRO A 38 -14.26 0.84 -7.18
C PRO A 38 -13.64 -0.01 -8.29
N PHE A 39 -12.32 0.00 -8.47
CA PHE A 39 -11.64 -0.89 -9.42
C PHE A 39 -11.76 -2.36 -9.00
N ALA A 40 -11.43 -2.67 -7.74
CA ALA A 40 -11.57 -4.02 -7.20
C ALA A 40 -13.03 -4.52 -7.25
N GLY A 41 -13.98 -3.66 -6.93
CA GLY A 41 -15.41 -3.95 -7.03
C GLY A 41 -15.86 -4.21 -8.46
N LEU A 42 -15.39 -3.40 -9.44
CA LEU A 42 -15.68 -3.64 -10.86
C LEU A 42 -15.15 -5.00 -11.30
N VAL A 43 -13.92 -5.36 -10.92
CA VAL A 43 -13.33 -6.67 -11.22
C VAL A 43 -14.17 -7.80 -10.62
N MET A 44 -14.58 -7.69 -9.34
CA MET A 44 -15.48 -8.67 -8.72
C MET A 44 -16.80 -8.82 -9.47
N VAL A 45 -17.46 -7.71 -9.81
CA VAL A 45 -18.72 -7.71 -10.57
C VAL A 45 -18.54 -8.37 -11.93
N MET A 46 -17.47 -8.02 -12.66
CA MET A 46 -17.16 -8.65 -13.95
C MET A 46 -16.96 -10.15 -13.84
N PHE A 47 -16.28 -10.63 -12.79
CA PHE A 47 -16.09 -12.05 -12.56
C PHE A 47 -17.38 -12.77 -12.14
N ALA A 48 -18.21 -12.15 -11.30
CA ALA A 48 -19.50 -12.69 -10.93
C ALA A 48 -20.39 -12.90 -12.17
N PHE A 49 -20.43 -11.91 -13.08
CA PHE A 49 -21.13 -12.05 -14.36
C PHE A 49 -20.48 -13.05 -15.32
N ALA A 50 -19.15 -13.13 -15.36
CA ALA A 50 -18.45 -14.05 -16.26
C ALA A 50 -18.60 -15.52 -15.86
N LEU A 51 -18.79 -15.79 -14.56
CA LEU A 51 -18.84 -17.15 -14.04
C LEU A 51 -20.26 -17.75 -14.06
N ASP A 52 -21.32 -16.94 -14.10
CA ASP A 52 -22.77 -17.26 -14.28
C ASP A 52 -23.24 -18.65 -13.80
N ASN A 53 -22.62 -19.17 -12.75
CA ASN A 53 -22.79 -20.51 -12.20
C ASN A 53 -22.26 -20.56 -10.77
N ASP A 54 -23.17 -20.77 -9.81
CA ASP A 54 -22.88 -20.66 -8.37
C ASP A 54 -21.85 -21.69 -7.88
N ASP A 55 -21.87 -22.92 -8.43
CA ASP A 55 -20.93 -23.99 -8.07
C ASP A 55 -19.50 -23.67 -8.52
N VAL A 56 -19.36 -23.06 -9.69
CA VAL A 56 -18.05 -22.59 -10.17
C VAL A 56 -17.61 -21.39 -9.34
N LEU A 57 -18.52 -20.44 -9.10
CA LEU A 57 -18.23 -19.22 -8.34
C LEU A 57 -17.68 -19.53 -6.93
N GLN A 58 -18.31 -20.46 -6.19
CA GLN A 58 -17.79 -20.88 -4.87
C GLN A 58 -16.38 -21.51 -4.94
N ARG A 59 -16.08 -22.24 -6.01
CA ARG A 59 -14.77 -22.88 -6.19
C ARG A 59 -13.66 -21.87 -6.51
N VAL A 60 -13.97 -20.81 -7.26
CA VAL A 60 -12.99 -19.76 -7.62
C VAL A 60 -13.02 -18.52 -6.72
N ALA A 61 -13.99 -18.37 -5.82
CA ALA A 61 -14.13 -17.23 -4.93
C ALA A 61 -12.84 -16.90 -4.17
N GLY A 62 -12.15 -17.89 -3.63
CA GLY A 62 -10.85 -17.68 -2.96
C GLY A 62 -9.78 -17.11 -3.90
N GLY A 63 -9.75 -17.57 -5.16
CA GLY A 63 -8.86 -17.03 -6.19
C GLY A 63 -9.21 -15.60 -6.59
N LEU A 64 -10.49 -15.24 -6.60
CA LEU A 64 -10.96 -13.89 -6.90
C LEU A 64 -10.56 -12.89 -5.80
N VAL A 65 -10.62 -13.29 -4.53
CA VAL A 65 -10.11 -12.47 -3.42
C VAL A 65 -8.62 -12.20 -3.60
N TRP A 66 -7.81 -13.24 -3.87
CA TRP A 66 -6.38 -13.06 -4.14
C TRP A 66 -6.11 -12.17 -5.35
N LEU A 67 -6.90 -12.30 -6.43
CA LEU A 67 -6.78 -11.47 -7.61
C LEU A 67 -7.06 -10.00 -7.29
N ALA A 68 -8.14 -9.72 -6.56
CA ALA A 68 -8.50 -8.37 -6.10
C ALA A 68 -7.40 -7.77 -5.22
N THR A 69 -6.82 -8.57 -4.32
CA THR A 69 -5.71 -8.16 -3.45
C THR A 69 -4.44 -7.84 -4.25
N LEU A 70 -4.08 -8.65 -5.25
CA LEU A 70 -2.92 -8.41 -6.11
C LEU A 70 -3.08 -7.16 -6.98
N PHE A 71 -4.25 -6.96 -7.59
CA PHE A 71 -4.53 -5.75 -8.34
C PHE A 71 -4.48 -4.51 -7.46
N SER A 72 -5.05 -4.61 -6.26
CA SER A 72 -5.04 -3.50 -5.32
C SER A 72 -3.62 -3.16 -4.87
N LEU A 73 -2.77 -4.16 -4.60
CA LEU A 73 -1.36 -3.95 -4.31
C LEU A 73 -0.68 -3.14 -5.42
N PHE A 74 -0.92 -3.48 -6.68
CA PHE A 74 -0.33 -2.77 -7.82
C PHE A 74 -0.74 -1.29 -7.82
N PHE A 75 -2.03 -0.98 -7.62
CA PHE A 75 -2.52 0.39 -7.55
C PHE A 75 -1.95 1.17 -6.35
N ILE A 76 -1.93 0.55 -5.15
CA ILE A 76 -1.40 1.17 -3.94
C ILE A 76 0.09 1.53 -4.14
N VAL A 77 0.86 0.62 -4.74
CA VAL A 77 2.28 0.84 -5.06
C VAL A 77 2.44 1.96 -6.08
N GLN A 78 1.74 1.90 -7.23
CA GLN A 78 1.83 2.93 -8.26
C GLN A 78 1.58 4.33 -7.70
N ARG A 79 0.52 4.49 -6.91
CA ARG A 79 0.19 5.78 -6.29
C ARG A 79 1.25 6.22 -5.30
N SER A 80 1.71 5.29 -4.46
CA SER A 80 2.75 5.57 -3.46
C SER A 80 4.04 6.08 -4.11
N PHE A 81 4.40 5.56 -5.29
CA PHE A 81 5.52 6.08 -6.08
C PHE A 81 5.20 7.41 -6.77
N ALA A 82 3.98 7.60 -7.28
CA ALA A 82 3.59 8.85 -7.94
C ALA A 82 3.68 10.06 -6.99
N ILE A 83 3.25 9.90 -5.73
CA ILE A 83 3.31 10.97 -4.71
C ILE A 83 4.77 11.40 -4.45
N ASP A 84 5.66 10.44 -4.22
CA ASP A 84 7.06 10.76 -3.89
C ASP A 84 7.86 11.29 -5.09
N THR A 85 7.48 10.89 -6.31
CA THR A 85 8.10 11.39 -7.55
C THR A 85 7.67 12.82 -7.85
N GLN A 86 6.38 13.15 -7.66
CA GLN A 86 5.86 14.50 -7.90
C GLN A 86 6.42 15.54 -6.91
N ASP A 87 6.65 15.13 -5.65
CA ASP A 87 7.12 16.04 -4.60
C ASP A 87 8.66 16.22 -4.57
N GLY A 88 9.42 15.54 -5.45
CA GLY A 88 10.90 15.57 -5.39
C GLY A 88 11.45 15.08 -4.03
N ALA A 89 10.66 14.28 -3.32
CA ALA A 89 10.90 13.94 -1.92
C ALA A 89 12.18 13.11 -1.75
N LEU A 90 12.48 12.25 -2.73
CA LEU A 90 13.68 11.42 -2.71
C LEU A 90 14.96 12.24 -2.87
N ASP A 91 14.97 13.26 -3.73
CA ASP A 91 16.13 14.14 -3.91
C ASP A 91 16.34 15.04 -2.70
N SER A 92 15.27 15.58 -2.12
CA SER A 92 15.37 16.37 -0.88
C SER A 92 15.86 15.54 0.32
N LEU A 93 15.42 14.28 0.45
CA LEU A 93 15.93 13.34 1.46
C LEU A 93 17.41 12.98 1.23
N ARG A 94 17.83 12.89 -0.04
CA ARG A 94 19.23 12.60 -0.42
C ARG A 94 20.15 13.76 -0.09
N VAL A 95 19.72 15.00 -0.36
CA VAL A 95 20.46 16.22 0.02
C VAL A 95 20.51 16.38 1.54
N ALA A 96 19.47 15.96 2.26
CA ALA A 96 19.43 15.97 3.73
C ALA A 96 20.31 14.90 4.41
N GLY A 97 21.00 14.04 3.64
CA GLY A 97 21.88 13.00 4.18
C GLY A 97 21.13 11.86 4.90
N ILE A 98 19.83 11.70 4.62
CA ILE A 98 19.01 10.64 5.22
C ILE A 98 19.27 9.32 4.50
N ASP A 99 19.32 8.24 5.28
CA ASP A 99 19.48 6.89 4.75
C ASP A 99 18.21 6.41 4.03
N LEU A 100 18.27 6.30 2.71
CA LEU A 100 17.17 5.83 1.86
C LEU A 100 16.71 4.41 2.23
N SER A 101 17.56 3.57 2.82
CA SER A 101 17.17 2.23 3.25
C SER A 101 16.11 2.27 4.37
N ALA A 102 16.23 3.20 5.31
CA ALA A 102 15.26 3.38 6.38
C ALA A 102 13.92 3.93 5.86
N VAL A 103 13.97 4.80 4.85
CA VAL A 103 12.78 5.32 4.16
C VAL A 103 12.06 4.20 3.41
N PHE A 104 12.81 3.35 2.68
CA PHE A 104 12.26 2.19 1.99
C PHE A 104 11.54 1.24 2.94
N PHE A 105 12.16 0.89 4.08
CA PHE A 105 11.52 0.01 5.07
C PHE A 105 10.27 0.64 5.69
N GLY A 106 10.31 1.94 6.04
CA GLY A 106 9.13 2.65 6.55
C GLY A 106 7.97 2.63 5.55
N LYS A 107 8.27 2.85 4.27
CA LYS A 107 7.30 2.85 3.18
C LYS A 107 6.75 1.44 2.89
N ALA A 108 7.60 0.43 2.90
CA ALA A 108 7.20 -0.97 2.72
C ALA A 108 6.22 -1.42 3.82
N ILE A 109 6.49 -1.07 5.09
CA ILE A 109 5.59 -1.36 6.20
C ILE A 109 4.27 -0.60 6.05
N ALA A 110 4.30 0.68 5.67
CA ALA A 110 3.09 1.46 5.44
C ALA A 110 2.22 0.84 4.32
N LEU A 111 2.84 0.38 3.23
CA LEU A 111 2.16 -0.33 2.14
C LEU A 111 1.55 -1.66 2.61
N ALA A 112 2.29 -2.44 3.41
CA ALA A 112 1.80 -3.70 3.97
C ALA A 112 0.57 -3.49 4.86
N ILE A 113 0.59 -2.48 5.74
CA ILE A 113 -0.56 -2.15 6.60
C ILE A 113 -1.78 -1.76 5.76
N LYS A 114 -1.59 -0.96 4.71
CA LYS A 114 -2.67 -0.56 3.80
C LYS A 114 -3.27 -1.76 3.06
N LEU A 115 -2.42 -2.68 2.62
CA LEU A 115 -2.85 -3.91 1.96
C LEU A 115 -3.65 -4.81 2.91
N ILE A 116 -3.16 -5.03 4.14
CA ILE A 116 -3.86 -5.84 5.14
C ILE A 116 -5.23 -5.24 5.47
N ALA A 117 -5.31 -3.92 5.67
CA ALA A 117 -6.57 -3.26 5.93
C ALA A 117 -7.58 -3.45 4.78
N LEU A 118 -7.12 -3.39 3.53
CA LEU A 118 -7.95 -3.63 2.37
C LEU A 118 -8.39 -5.10 2.27
N ASP A 119 -7.47 -6.03 2.51
CA ASP A 119 -7.73 -7.47 2.47
C ASP A 119 -8.82 -7.85 3.49
N VAL A 120 -8.77 -7.28 4.70
CA VAL A 120 -9.83 -7.44 5.71
C VAL A 120 -11.18 -6.93 5.19
N VAL A 121 -11.21 -5.78 4.51
CA VAL A 121 -12.46 -5.25 3.93
C VAL A 121 -12.99 -6.15 2.81
N LEU A 122 -12.11 -6.67 1.96
CA LEU A 122 -12.48 -7.57 0.86
C LEU A 122 -13.02 -8.90 1.40
N VAL A 123 -12.36 -9.50 2.38
CA VAL A 123 -12.81 -10.76 3.00
C VAL A 123 -14.11 -10.58 3.78
N CYS A 124 -14.34 -9.43 4.42
CA CYS A 124 -15.63 -9.16 5.06
C CYS A 124 -16.78 -8.93 4.06
N GLY A 125 -16.47 -8.56 2.82
CA GLY A 125 -17.46 -8.27 1.78
C GLY A 125 -17.70 -9.42 0.78
N ALA A 126 -16.83 -10.43 0.76
CA ALA A 126 -16.94 -11.64 -0.08
C ALA A 126 -17.77 -12.73 0.62
#